data_AF-N1ZBZ3-F1
#
_entry.id   AF-N1ZBZ3-F1
#
_cell.length_a   1.000
_cell.length_b   1.000
_cell.length_c   1.000
_cell.angle_alpha   90.00
_cell.angle_beta   90.00
_cell.angle_gamma   90.00
#
_symmetry.space_group_name_H-M   'P 1'
#
loop_
_entity.id
_entity.type
_entity.pdbx_description
1 polymer ?
#
loop_
_entity_poly.entity_id
_entity_poly.type
_entity_poly.pdbx_seq_one_letter_code
_entity_poly.pdbx_strand_id
1 'polypeptide(L)'
;MVKKDKQIIIGLAGNPNTGKSTVFNCLTGLKQHTGNWSGKTVTNAKGSFFLEGIHFEIYDLPGIYSLFCDSAEECCAKEFICSVQTDVMIVVIDATSLERNLTLVLHILELTENVILCINLIDEAQKKGIDIDSKKLSEELGIPVVCTSARSGKGITELKRIVLSVVNKEIIISPHKTTFPKEIEILCDDFLKQAGHIVPKGISPKYFAMEVLEGDKWFLNMLVDKLDTIQMEELLAREEFAEQYLQQIGYTREKWKEQRSITFLKRSYDIAKNVVTEKTEKAKKRERLLDNIFLSKKTGIPVMIALLAFIFWITIAGANIPSNLLMELFWNVGEKLGTFLNWCAVPDWFYGIVKDGIFLTVSWVVAVMLPPMAIFFPLFTILEDFGLLPRIAFHMDGLFQKANAHGKQALTMCMGFGCNSAGVTACRIIDSPRERLIAILTNNFVPCNGRLAPPLLGKQ
;
A
#
# COMPACT_ATOMS: atom_id res chain seq x y z
N MET A 1 -3.26 -0.52 -36.64
CA MET A 1 -3.36 0.95 -36.47
C MET A 1 -4.65 1.29 -35.74
N VAL A 2 -4.54 1.82 -34.53
CA VAL A 2 -5.71 2.31 -33.76
C VAL A 2 -6.22 3.61 -34.40
N LYS A 3 -7.55 3.77 -34.55
CA LYS A 3 -8.15 5.00 -35.08
C LYS A 3 -7.85 6.18 -34.15
N LYS A 4 -7.57 7.36 -34.72
CA LYS A 4 -7.19 8.60 -33.99
C LYS A 4 -8.18 9.09 -32.93
N ASP A 5 -9.41 8.58 -32.91
CA ASP A 5 -10.44 8.93 -31.91
C ASP A 5 -10.69 7.84 -30.84
N LYS A 6 -9.90 6.76 -30.81
CA LYS A 6 -10.08 5.71 -29.77
C LYS A 6 -9.37 6.13 -28.48
N GLN A 7 -10.15 6.28 -27.41
CA GLN A 7 -9.65 6.42 -26.05
C GLN A 7 -9.09 5.08 -25.57
N ILE A 8 -7.84 5.09 -25.11
CA ILE A 8 -7.14 3.89 -24.60
C ILE A 8 -7.09 3.96 -23.08
N ILE A 9 -7.52 2.89 -22.41
CA ILE A 9 -7.55 2.81 -20.95
C ILE A 9 -6.35 2.02 -20.45
N ILE A 10 -5.55 2.65 -19.60
CA ILE A 10 -4.40 2.06 -18.93
C ILE A 10 -4.68 1.93 -17.44
N GLY A 11 -4.53 0.72 -16.88
CA GLY A 11 -4.50 0.53 -15.43
C GLY A 11 -3.07 0.53 -14.91
N LEU A 12 -2.81 1.28 -13.83
CA LEU A 12 -1.51 1.31 -13.16
C LEU A 12 -1.62 0.58 -11.81
N ALA A 13 -1.03 -0.63 -11.74
CA ALA A 13 -1.00 -1.46 -10.55
C ALA A 13 0.42 -1.48 -9.93
N GLY A 14 0.54 -1.88 -8.67
CA GLY A 14 1.84 -2.05 -8.02
C GLY A 14 1.70 -2.15 -6.50
N ASN A 15 2.74 -2.64 -5.85
CA ASN A 15 2.79 -2.66 -4.39
C ASN A 15 2.88 -1.23 -3.82
N PRO A 16 2.46 -1.02 -2.56
CA PRO A 16 2.75 0.21 -1.84
C PRO A 16 4.25 0.55 -1.88
N ASN A 17 4.57 1.85 -1.93
CA ASN A 17 5.93 2.38 -1.88
C ASN A 17 6.88 1.98 -3.04
N THR A 18 6.36 1.45 -4.16
CA THR A 18 7.14 1.14 -5.38
C THR A 18 7.45 2.36 -6.26
N GLY A 19 6.97 3.55 -5.85
CA GLY A 19 7.03 4.76 -6.65
C GLY A 19 5.99 4.83 -7.78
N LYS A 20 4.92 4.02 -7.70
CA LYS A 20 3.75 4.07 -8.58
C LYS A 20 3.21 5.49 -8.83
N SER A 21 2.95 6.25 -7.78
CA SER A 21 2.47 7.64 -7.91
C SER A 21 3.50 8.56 -8.58
N THR A 22 4.80 8.30 -8.42
CA THR A 22 5.86 9.04 -9.12
C THR A 22 5.83 8.74 -10.61
N VAL A 23 5.69 7.46 -11.00
CA VAL A 23 5.53 7.05 -12.41
C VAL A 23 4.25 7.67 -13.00
N PHE A 24 3.13 7.62 -12.27
CA PHE A 24 1.86 8.23 -12.67
C PHE A 24 2.01 9.74 -12.96
N ASN A 25 2.66 10.47 -12.07
CA ASN A 25 2.90 11.90 -12.22
C ASN A 25 3.80 12.22 -13.43
N CYS A 26 4.85 11.43 -13.65
CA CYS A 26 5.73 11.57 -14.81
C CYS A 26 5.02 11.28 -16.14
N LEU A 27 4.04 10.36 -16.14
CA LEU A 27 3.25 10.05 -17.34
C LEU A 27 2.25 11.16 -17.69
N THR A 28 1.51 11.65 -16.69
CA THR A 28 0.37 12.58 -16.83
C THR A 28 0.75 14.06 -16.81
N GLY A 29 1.93 14.42 -16.32
CA GLY A 29 2.39 15.81 -16.26
C GLY A 29 1.52 16.69 -15.35
N LEU A 30 1.04 16.14 -14.23
CA LEU A 30 0.17 16.79 -13.21
C LEU A 30 -1.30 17.01 -13.61
N LYS A 31 -1.74 16.53 -14.78
CA LYS A 31 -3.16 16.54 -15.17
C LYS A 31 -3.90 15.37 -14.54
N GLN A 32 -4.17 15.46 -13.23
CA GLN A 32 -4.85 14.43 -12.46
C GLN A 32 -6.15 14.95 -11.84
N HIS A 33 -7.15 14.08 -11.81
CA HIS A 33 -8.36 14.22 -11.01
C HIS A 33 -8.37 13.12 -9.96
N THR A 34 -8.40 13.53 -8.69
CA THR A 34 -8.53 12.63 -7.55
C THR A 34 -9.98 12.59 -7.09
N GLY A 35 -10.53 11.40 -6.91
CA GLY A 35 -11.86 11.17 -6.36
C GLY A 35 -11.89 9.92 -5.49
N ASN A 36 -13.08 9.43 -5.19
CA ASN A 36 -13.27 8.14 -4.53
C ASN A 36 -13.87 7.14 -5.51
N TRP A 37 -13.56 5.86 -5.32
CA TRP A 37 -14.27 4.77 -6.00
C TRP A 37 -15.75 4.81 -5.63
N SER A 38 -16.64 4.52 -6.59
CA SER A 38 -18.09 4.59 -6.39
C SER A 38 -18.52 3.77 -5.18
N GLY A 39 -19.19 4.41 -4.22
CA GLY A 39 -19.69 3.75 -2.99
C GLY A 39 -18.62 3.30 -2.00
N LYS A 40 -17.34 3.67 -2.17
CA LYS A 40 -16.23 3.20 -1.31
C LYS A 40 -15.36 4.37 -0.83
N THR A 41 -14.72 4.20 0.32
CA THR A 41 -13.78 5.18 0.91
C THR A 41 -12.37 5.12 0.32
N VAL A 42 -12.16 4.33 -0.74
CA VAL A 42 -10.87 4.16 -1.39
C VAL A 42 -10.67 5.30 -2.39
N THR A 43 -9.52 5.95 -2.36
CA THR A 43 -9.19 7.04 -3.31
C THR A 43 -8.84 6.47 -4.67
N ASN A 44 -9.29 7.13 -5.74
CA ASN A 44 -8.91 6.86 -7.13
C ASN A 44 -8.25 8.11 -7.71
N ALA A 45 -7.13 7.96 -8.42
CA ALA A 45 -6.55 9.03 -9.21
C ALA A 45 -6.63 8.67 -10.70
N LYS A 46 -7.26 9.55 -11.47
CA LYS A 46 -7.36 9.44 -12.93
C LYS A 46 -6.53 10.54 -13.56
N GLY A 47 -5.75 10.22 -14.58
CA GLY A 47 -5.02 11.20 -15.37
C GLY A 47 -5.12 10.91 -16.86
N SER A 48 -4.69 11.87 -17.68
CA SER A 48 -4.64 11.68 -19.12
C SER A 48 -3.40 12.29 -19.74
N PHE A 49 -2.97 11.70 -20.86
CA PHE A 49 -1.91 12.24 -21.69
C PHE A 49 -2.16 11.94 -23.16
N PHE A 50 -1.52 12.72 -24.04
CA PHE A 50 -1.56 12.52 -25.48
C PHE A 50 -0.19 12.07 -25.97
N LEU A 51 -0.16 11.06 -26.82
CA LEU A 51 1.04 10.58 -27.48
C LEU A 51 0.70 10.23 -28.93
N GLU A 52 1.44 10.82 -29.89
CA GLU A 52 1.24 10.60 -31.34
C GLU A 52 -0.21 10.79 -31.83
N GLY A 53 -0.95 11.71 -31.19
CA GLY A 53 -2.34 11.99 -31.52
C GLY A 53 -3.37 11.00 -30.95
N ILE A 54 -2.95 10.04 -30.12
CA ILE A 54 -3.82 9.12 -29.39
C ILE A 54 -4.03 9.64 -27.96
N HIS A 55 -5.27 9.58 -27.48
CA HIS A 55 -5.64 9.94 -26.11
C HIS A 55 -5.57 8.72 -25.20
N PHE A 56 -4.72 8.81 -24.17
CA PHE A 56 -4.55 7.78 -23.15
C PHE A 56 -5.15 8.27 -21.84
N GLU A 57 -6.02 7.46 -21.24
CA GLU A 57 -6.45 7.61 -19.85
C GLU A 57 -5.74 6.60 -18.98
N ILE A 58 -5.19 7.07 -17.86
CA ILE A 58 -4.51 6.21 -16.89
C ILE A 58 -5.22 6.28 -15.55
N TYR A 59 -5.51 5.12 -14.98
CA TYR A 59 -6.14 4.96 -13.68
C TYR A 59 -5.12 4.40 -12.70
N ASP A 60 -4.89 5.14 -11.62
CA ASP A 60 -4.00 4.73 -10.55
C ASP A 60 -4.74 3.82 -9.58
N LEU A 61 -4.38 2.53 -9.57
CA LEU A 61 -5.00 1.57 -8.66
C LEU A 61 -4.38 1.70 -7.25
N PRO A 62 -5.14 1.37 -6.19
CA PRO A 62 -4.57 1.29 -4.85
C PRO A 62 -3.32 0.40 -4.81
N GLY A 63 -2.37 0.75 -3.94
CA GLY A 63 -1.17 -0.08 -3.75
C GLY A 63 -1.55 -1.39 -3.06
N ILE A 64 -1.35 -2.53 -3.71
CA ILE A 64 -1.81 -3.84 -3.23
C ILE A 64 -0.69 -4.87 -3.25
N TYR A 65 -0.77 -5.91 -2.42
CA TYR A 65 0.21 -7.00 -2.40
C TYR A 65 -0.32 -8.26 -3.09
N SER A 66 -1.64 -8.46 -3.08
CA SER A 66 -2.30 -9.61 -3.66
C SER A 66 -3.62 -9.22 -4.32
N LEU A 67 -4.29 -10.21 -4.92
CA LEU A 67 -5.63 -10.06 -5.51
C LEU A 67 -6.62 -11.06 -4.88
N PHE A 68 -6.35 -11.45 -3.62
CA PHE A 68 -7.22 -12.33 -2.85
C PHE A 68 -8.37 -11.61 -2.14
N CYS A 69 -8.49 -10.28 -2.29
CA CYS A 69 -9.58 -9.48 -1.74
C CYS A 69 -9.70 -9.48 -0.21
N ASP A 70 -8.57 -9.50 0.50
CA ASP A 70 -8.58 -9.46 1.97
C ASP A 70 -8.77 -8.02 2.50
N SER A 71 -8.52 -7.00 1.67
CA SER A 71 -8.73 -5.59 1.98
C SER A 71 -9.65 -4.91 0.96
N ALA A 72 -10.28 -3.81 1.37
CA ALA A 72 -11.14 -3.01 0.48
C ALA A 72 -10.36 -2.47 -0.74
N GLU A 73 -9.07 -2.20 -0.59
CA GLU A 73 -8.17 -1.73 -1.64
C GLU A 73 -7.88 -2.84 -2.67
N GLU A 74 -7.62 -4.06 -2.19
CA GLU A 74 -7.47 -5.25 -3.04
C GLU A 74 -8.76 -5.54 -3.79
N CYS A 75 -9.92 -5.47 -3.13
CA CYS A 75 -11.21 -5.62 -3.79
C CYS A 75 -11.42 -4.58 -4.90
N CYS A 76 -11.11 -3.30 -4.64
CA CYS A 76 -11.24 -2.25 -5.66
C CYS A 76 -10.31 -2.49 -6.86
N ALA A 77 -9.06 -2.88 -6.61
CA ALA A 77 -8.11 -3.17 -7.67
C ALA A 77 -8.54 -4.38 -8.51
N LYS A 78 -8.96 -5.49 -7.87
CA LYS A 78 -9.49 -6.67 -8.56
C LYS A 78 -10.74 -6.33 -9.38
N GLU A 79 -11.65 -5.54 -8.82
CA GLU A 79 -12.86 -5.09 -9.53
C GLU A 79 -12.55 -4.31 -10.79
N PHE A 80 -11.62 -3.37 -10.71
CA PHE A 80 -11.22 -2.58 -11.86
C PHE A 80 -10.60 -3.46 -12.94
N ILE A 81 -9.67 -4.35 -12.57
CA ILE A 81 -8.99 -5.24 -13.52
C ILE A 81 -10.00 -6.18 -14.21
N CYS A 82 -11.00 -6.69 -13.47
CA CYS A 82 -12.00 -7.62 -14.00
C CYS A 82 -13.15 -6.93 -14.76
N SER A 83 -13.47 -5.67 -14.46
CA SER A 83 -14.70 -5.00 -14.94
C SER A 83 -14.46 -3.92 -15.96
N VAL A 84 -13.34 -3.21 -15.88
CA VAL A 84 -12.96 -2.25 -16.90
C VAL A 84 -12.16 -3.00 -17.95
N GLN A 85 -12.60 -2.92 -19.22
CA GLN A 85 -11.80 -3.39 -20.35
C GLN A 85 -10.56 -2.49 -20.48
N THR A 86 -9.55 -2.77 -19.67
CA THR A 86 -8.24 -2.15 -19.75
C THR A 86 -7.57 -2.64 -21.04
N ASP A 87 -7.12 -1.71 -21.88
CA ASP A 87 -6.38 -2.09 -23.10
C ASP A 87 -4.97 -2.56 -22.71
N VAL A 88 -4.38 -1.94 -21.67
CA VAL A 88 -3.03 -2.24 -21.17
C VAL A 88 -2.97 -2.08 -19.64
N MET A 89 -2.31 -3.02 -18.98
CA MET A 89 -1.97 -2.95 -17.55
C MET A 89 -0.48 -2.68 -17.38
N ILE A 90 -0.13 -1.59 -16.70
CA ILE A 90 1.26 -1.31 -16.30
C ILE A 90 1.40 -1.71 -14.83
N VAL A 91 2.31 -2.65 -14.55
CA VAL A 91 2.61 -3.06 -13.17
C VAL A 91 3.94 -2.45 -12.75
N VAL A 92 3.91 -1.59 -11.75
CA VAL A 92 5.10 -0.92 -11.20
C VAL A 92 5.65 -1.74 -10.04
N ILE A 93 6.92 -2.14 -10.14
CA ILE A 93 7.62 -2.90 -9.10
C ILE A 93 8.90 -2.20 -8.67
N ASP A 94 9.31 -2.41 -7.42
CA ASP A 94 10.57 -1.90 -6.88
C ASP A 94 11.75 -2.82 -7.24
N ALA A 95 12.76 -2.27 -7.90
CA ALA A 95 14.02 -2.93 -8.23
C ALA A 95 14.76 -3.47 -6.99
N THR A 96 14.66 -2.80 -5.84
CA THR A 96 15.41 -3.20 -4.63
C THR A 96 14.84 -4.44 -3.95
N SER A 97 13.59 -4.81 -4.24
CA SER A 97 12.87 -5.91 -3.62
C SER A 97 12.09 -6.74 -4.65
N LEU A 98 12.78 -7.17 -5.72
CA LEU A 98 12.15 -7.80 -6.89
C LEU A 98 11.28 -9.02 -6.53
N GLU A 99 11.79 -9.95 -5.73
CA GLU A 99 11.09 -11.19 -5.33
C GLU A 99 9.72 -10.91 -4.70
N ARG A 100 9.62 -9.94 -3.80
CA ARG A 100 8.36 -9.62 -3.12
C ARG A 100 7.34 -8.99 -4.06
N ASN A 101 7.80 -8.15 -4.99
CA ASN A 101 6.92 -7.42 -5.90
C ASN A 101 6.43 -8.28 -7.07
N LEU A 102 7.25 -9.25 -7.50
CA LEU A 102 6.90 -10.16 -8.59
C LEU A 102 5.66 -11.02 -8.27
N THR A 103 5.36 -11.29 -6.99
CA THR A 103 4.15 -12.01 -6.60
C THR A 103 2.88 -11.34 -7.14
N LEU A 104 2.77 -10.02 -7.04
CA LEU A 104 1.63 -9.27 -7.59
C LEU A 104 1.58 -9.35 -9.12
N VAL A 105 2.75 -9.27 -9.78
CA VAL A 105 2.85 -9.38 -11.24
C VAL A 105 2.27 -10.72 -11.69
N LEU A 106 2.65 -11.82 -11.05
CA LEU A 106 2.16 -13.15 -11.38
C LEU A 106 0.63 -13.27 -11.22
N HIS A 107 0.04 -12.64 -10.20
CA HIS A 107 -1.42 -12.60 -10.06
C HIS A 107 -2.10 -11.86 -11.22
N ILE A 108 -1.55 -10.72 -11.65
CA ILE A 108 -2.11 -9.91 -12.74
C ILE A 108 -1.98 -10.63 -14.09
N LEU A 109 -0.91 -11.40 -14.30
CA LEU A 109 -0.73 -12.22 -15.51
C LEU A 109 -1.76 -13.35 -15.64
N GLU A 110 -2.33 -13.84 -14.52
CA GLU A 110 -3.43 -14.81 -14.58
C GLU A 110 -4.74 -14.17 -15.06
N LEU A 111 -4.92 -12.88 -14.78
CA LEU A 111 -6.14 -12.12 -15.07
C LEU A 111 -6.18 -11.56 -16.50
N THR A 112 -5.08 -10.91 -16.91
CA THR A 112 -5.03 -10.13 -18.15
C THR A 112 -3.79 -10.43 -18.96
N GLU A 113 -3.91 -10.36 -20.29
CA GLU A 113 -2.80 -10.70 -21.20
C GLU A 113 -1.91 -9.49 -21.53
N ASN A 114 -2.49 -8.30 -21.64
CA ASN A 114 -1.77 -7.10 -22.06
C ASN A 114 -1.09 -6.39 -20.89
N VAL A 115 -0.04 -7.01 -20.34
CA VAL A 115 0.70 -6.49 -19.19
C VAL A 115 2.07 -5.97 -19.61
N ILE A 116 2.47 -4.81 -19.08
CA ILE A 116 3.81 -4.23 -19.20
C ILE A 116 4.39 -4.09 -17.80
N LEU A 117 5.60 -4.61 -17.59
CA LEU A 117 6.29 -4.51 -16.32
C LEU A 117 7.18 -3.27 -16.29
N CYS A 118 6.99 -2.42 -15.29
CA CYS A 118 7.80 -1.24 -15.04
C CYS A 118 8.63 -1.44 -13.77
N ILE A 119 9.91 -1.75 -13.92
CA ILE A 119 10.85 -1.84 -12.79
C ILE A 119 11.32 -0.43 -12.46
N ASN A 120 10.91 0.10 -11.31
CA ASN A 120 11.29 1.43 -10.84
C ASN A 120 12.41 1.34 -9.79
N LEU A 121 13.01 2.49 -9.44
CA LEU A 121 14.08 2.61 -8.42
C LEU A 121 15.39 1.89 -8.80
N ILE A 122 15.71 1.80 -10.09
CA ILE A 122 16.95 1.14 -10.56
C ILE A 122 18.21 1.86 -10.09
N ASP A 123 18.16 3.17 -9.93
CA ASP A 123 19.24 3.96 -9.35
C ASP A 123 19.55 3.56 -7.90
N GLU A 124 18.52 3.24 -7.11
CA GLU A 124 18.70 2.74 -5.74
C GLU A 124 19.17 1.28 -5.72
N ALA A 125 18.66 0.44 -6.62
CA ALA A 125 19.13 -0.95 -6.76
C ALA A 125 20.63 -1.01 -7.10
N GLN A 126 21.09 -0.18 -8.04
CA GLN A 126 22.51 -0.09 -8.41
C GLN A 126 23.37 0.36 -7.23
N LYS A 127 22.92 1.33 -6.41
CA LYS A 127 23.62 1.74 -5.18
C LYS A 127 23.73 0.60 -4.16
N LYS A 128 22.72 -0.28 -4.07
CA LYS A 128 22.73 -1.48 -3.23
C LYS A 128 23.55 -2.64 -3.81
N GLY A 129 24.06 -2.50 -5.03
CA GLY A 129 24.80 -3.55 -5.74
C GLY A 129 23.91 -4.67 -6.29
N ILE A 130 22.63 -4.37 -6.49
CA ILE A 130 21.64 -5.25 -7.11
C ILE A 130 21.62 -4.94 -8.61
N ASP A 131 21.89 -5.95 -9.43
CA ASP A 131 21.90 -5.84 -10.89
C ASP A 131 20.86 -6.79 -11.47
N ILE A 132 19.92 -6.25 -12.25
CA ILE A 132 18.71 -6.94 -12.72
C ILE A 132 18.79 -7.11 -14.23
N ASP A 133 18.74 -8.35 -14.69
CA ASP A 133 18.71 -8.67 -16.12
C ASP A 133 17.29 -8.52 -16.69
N SER A 134 16.95 -7.32 -17.17
CA SER A 134 15.61 -7.01 -17.68
C SER A 134 15.21 -7.83 -18.91
N LYS A 135 16.18 -8.27 -19.72
CA LYS A 135 15.94 -9.11 -20.89
C LYS A 135 15.52 -10.52 -20.48
N LYS A 136 16.30 -11.15 -19.58
CA LYS A 136 15.92 -12.45 -19.03
C LYS A 136 14.59 -12.42 -18.31
N LEU A 137 14.31 -11.34 -17.57
CA LEU A 137 13.01 -11.20 -16.91
C LEU A 137 11.86 -11.12 -17.92
N SER A 138 12.07 -10.41 -19.04
CA SER A 138 11.10 -10.32 -20.13
C SER A 138 10.85 -11.68 -20.78
N GLU A 139 11.90 -12.48 -20.98
CA GLU A 139 11.81 -13.85 -21.50
C GLU A 139 11.10 -14.80 -20.51
N GLU A 140 11.42 -14.73 -19.21
CA GLU A 140 10.81 -15.56 -18.16
C GLU A 140 9.31 -15.28 -17.97
N LEU A 141 8.90 -14.02 -18.07
CA LEU A 141 7.50 -13.60 -17.89
C LEU A 141 6.69 -13.59 -19.19
N GLY A 142 7.33 -13.53 -20.35
CA GLY A 142 6.65 -13.40 -21.65
C GLY A 142 6.02 -12.02 -21.88
N ILE A 143 6.47 -10.99 -21.16
CA ILE A 143 5.94 -9.62 -21.22
C ILE A 143 7.05 -8.58 -21.39
N PRO A 144 6.76 -7.39 -21.96
CA PRO A 144 7.72 -6.29 -22.04
C PRO A 144 8.12 -5.77 -20.66
N VAL A 145 9.42 -5.61 -20.44
CA VAL A 145 9.98 -5.10 -19.18
C VAL A 145 10.71 -3.78 -19.45
N VAL A 146 10.36 -2.74 -18.69
CA VAL A 146 10.97 -1.42 -18.79
C VAL A 146 11.62 -1.03 -17.48
N CYS A 147 12.87 -0.60 -17.59
CA CYS A 147 13.69 -0.15 -16.49
C CYS A 147 13.55 1.37 -16.33
N THR A 148 13.11 1.82 -15.16
CA THR A 148 12.82 3.24 -14.89
C THR A 148 13.49 3.73 -13.61
N SER A 149 13.77 5.02 -13.59
CA SER A 149 14.01 5.79 -12.37
C SER A 149 13.13 7.04 -12.47
N ALA A 150 11.90 6.92 -11.99
CA ALA A 150 10.87 7.94 -12.21
C ALA A 150 11.30 9.33 -11.70
N ARG A 151 12.01 9.39 -10.56
CA ARG A 151 12.54 10.66 -10.00
C ARG A 151 13.52 11.36 -10.94
N SER A 152 14.31 10.61 -11.71
CA SER A 152 15.28 11.15 -12.66
C SER A 152 14.71 11.26 -14.09
N GLY A 153 13.45 10.86 -14.30
CA GLY A 153 12.80 10.81 -15.62
C GLY A 153 13.33 9.71 -16.56
N LYS A 154 14.32 8.93 -16.14
CA LYS A 154 14.92 7.86 -16.96
C LYS A 154 13.91 6.73 -17.19
N GLY A 155 13.79 6.27 -18.43
CA GLY A 155 12.94 5.14 -18.82
C GLY A 155 11.46 5.48 -19.04
N ILE A 156 10.97 6.68 -18.66
CA ILE A 156 9.55 7.06 -18.84
C ILE A 156 9.19 7.22 -20.32
N THR A 157 10.08 7.82 -21.12
CA THR A 157 9.86 7.95 -22.58
C THR A 157 9.83 6.58 -23.26
N GLU A 158 10.67 5.65 -22.81
CA GLU A 158 10.69 4.28 -23.31
C GLU A 158 9.41 3.53 -22.93
N LEU A 159 8.92 3.70 -21.68
CA LEU A 159 7.64 3.15 -21.24
C LEU A 159 6.48 3.64 -22.12
N LYS A 160 6.42 4.95 -22.41
CA LYS A 160 5.41 5.53 -23.31
C LYS A 160 5.45 4.90 -24.72
N ARG A 161 6.65 4.69 -25.26
CA ARG A 161 6.84 4.06 -26.57
C ARG A 161 6.38 2.59 -26.58
N ILE A 162 6.70 1.83 -25.54
CA ILE A 162 6.31 0.41 -25.45
C ILE A 162 4.80 0.28 -25.29
N VAL A 163 4.16 1.13 -24.48
CA VAL A 163 2.69 1.19 -24.38
C VAL A 163 2.07 1.41 -25.76
N LEU A 164 2.60 2.34 -26.54
CA LEU A 164 2.12 2.61 -27.90
C LEU A 164 2.27 1.39 -28.81
N SER A 165 3.43 0.73 -28.81
CA SER A 165 3.68 -0.47 -29.62
C SER A 165 2.80 -1.66 -29.23
N VAL A 166 2.50 -1.82 -27.94
CA VAL A 166 1.55 -2.85 -27.45
C VAL A 166 0.14 -2.55 -27.94
N VAL A 167 -0.32 -1.31 -27.81
CA VAL A 167 -1.64 -0.86 -28.27
C VAL A 167 -1.80 -0.99 -29.78
N ASN A 168 -0.73 -0.71 -30.54
CA ASN A 168 -0.70 -0.88 -31.98
C ASN A 168 -0.57 -2.35 -32.43
N LYS A 169 -0.41 -3.30 -31.49
CA LYS A 169 -0.18 -4.73 -31.73
C LYS A 169 1.11 -5.02 -32.51
N GLU A 170 2.12 -4.18 -32.36
CA GLU A 170 3.46 -4.40 -32.91
C GLU A 170 4.24 -5.40 -32.05
N ILE A 171 3.96 -5.40 -30.75
CA ILE A 171 4.50 -6.36 -29.79
C ILE A 171 3.40 -7.35 -29.44
N ILE A 172 3.64 -8.63 -29.77
CA ILE A 172 2.77 -9.73 -29.35
C ILE A 172 3.16 -10.10 -27.93
N ILE A 173 2.25 -9.89 -26.99
CA ILE A 173 2.44 -10.29 -25.59
C ILE A 173 1.86 -11.68 -25.43
N SER A 174 2.64 -12.59 -24.83
CA SER A 174 2.21 -13.94 -24.50
C SER A 174 2.68 -14.27 -23.10
N PRO A 175 1.94 -13.85 -22.05
CA PRO A 175 2.38 -14.03 -20.68
C PRO A 175 2.56 -15.50 -20.34
N HIS A 176 3.68 -15.83 -19.72
CA HIS A 176 3.88 -17.15 -19.14
C HIS A 176 3.03 -17.26 -17.87
N LYS A 177 1.89 -17.94 -17.96
CA LYS A 177 1.02 -18.21 -16.81
C LYS A 177 1.64 -19.22 -15.85
N THR A 178 1.20 -19.18 -14.61
CA THR A 178 1.70 -19.98 -13.50
C THR A 178 1.16 -21.40 -13.64
N THR A 179 2.06 -22.36 -13.48
CA THR A 179 1.71 -23.78 -13.41
C THR A 179 1.43 -24.13 -11.96
N PHE A 180 0.20 -24.52 -11.67
CA PHE A 180 -0.25 -24.93 -10.36
C PHE A 180 -0.07 -26.44 -10.18
N PRO A 181 -0.16 -26.95 -8.94
CA PRO A 181 -0.19 -28.39 -8.68
C PRO A 181 -1.21 -29.11 -9.56
N LYS A 182 -0.87 -30.33 -10.01
CA LYS A 182 -1.66 -31.09 -10.99
C LYS A 182 -3.11 -31.28 -10.54
N GLU A 183 -3.33 -31.44 -9.24
CA GLU A 183 -4.64 -31.61 -8.65
C GLU A 183 -5.54 -30.39 -8.90
N ILE A 184 -4.98 -29.18 -8.74
CA ILE A 184 -5.69 -27.91 -8.98
C ILE A 184 -5.95 -27.71 -10.47
N GLU A 185 -4.97 -28.00 -11.32
CA GLU A 185 -5.11 -27.86 -12.78
C GLU A 185 -6.20 -28.79 -13.33
N ILE A 186 -6.21 -30.06 -12.91
CA ILE A 186 -7.22 -31.04 -13.35
C ILE A 186 -8.64 -30.59 -12.95
N LEU A 187 -8.81 -30.07 -11.73
CA LEU A 187 -10.10 -29.58 -11.25
C LEU A 187 -10.57 -28.34 -12.02
N CYS A 188 -9.66 -27.42 -12.33
CA CYS A 188 -9.98 -26.25 -13.13
C CYS A 188 -10.37 -26.65 -14.56
N ASP A 189 -9.66 -27.61 -15.17
CA ASP A 189 -9.96 -28.10 -16.51
C ASP A 189 -11.31 -28.84 -16.57
N ASP A 190 -11.63 -29.66 -15.57
CA ASP A 190 -12.94 -30.33 -15.48
C ASP A 190 -14.07 -29.31 -15.29
N PHE A 191 -13.88 -28.32 -14.41
CA PHE A 191 -14.83 -27.24 -14.22
C PHE A 191 -15.05 -26.46 -15.53
N LEU A 192 -13.99 -26.10 -16.26
CA LEU A 192 -14.08 -25.36 -17.51
C LEU A 192 -14.73 -26.15 -18.65
N LYS A 193 -14.55 -27.47 -18.71
CA LYS A 193 -15.25 -28.31 -19.70
C LYS A 193 -16.77 -28.24 -19.52
N GLN A 194 -17.20 -28.12 -18.28
CA GLN A 194 -18.62 -28.17 -17.97
C GLN A 194 -19.23 -26.76 -17.88
N ALA A 195 -18.49 -25.74 -17.44
CA ALA A 195 -18.96 -24.37 -17.16
C ALA A 195 -18.30 -23.28 -18.03
N GLY A 196 -17.55 -23.67 -19.07
CA GLY A 196 -16.81 -22.73 -19.91
C GLY A 196 -17.67 -21.71 -20.65
N HIS A 197 -18.95 -22.00 -20.89
CA HIS A 197 -19.90 -21.06 -21.51
C HIS A 197 -20.30 -19.90 -20.59
N ILE A 198 -20.07 -20.01 -19.29
CA ILE A 198 -20.42 -19.01 -18.27
C ILE A 198 -19.33 -17.93 -18.16
N VAL A 199 -18.11 -18.21 -18.61
CA VAL A 199 -16.96 -17.31 -18.42
C VAL A 199 -17.24 -15.93 -19.07
N PRO A 200 -17.27 -14.84 -18.28
CA PRO A 200 -17.49 -13.50 -18.84
C PRO A 200 -16.38 -13.06 -19.78
N LYS A 201 -16.72 -12.27 -20.80
CA LYS A 201 -15.73 -11.65 -21.70
C LYS A 201 -14.77 -10.76 -20.90
N GLY A 202 -13.47 -10.92 -21.16
CA GLY A 202 -12.40 -10.13 -20.53
C GLY A 202 -11.79 -10.78 -19.29
N ILE A 203 -12.33 -11.91 -18.81
CA ILE A 203 -11.73 -12.70 -17.73
C ILE A 203 -11.09 -13.95 -18.32
N SER A 204 -9.85 -14.23 -17.89
CA SER A 204 -9.14 -15.47 -18.22
C SER A 204 -9.93 -16.70 -17.71
N PRO A 205 -10.25 -17.70 -18.56
CA PRO A 205 -11.02 -18.87 -18.16
C PRO A 205 -10.42 -19.61 -16.96
N LYS A 206 -9.09 -19.80 -16.97
CA LYS A 206 -8.36 -20.45 -15.87
C LYS A 206 -8.51 -19.69 -14.56
N TYR A 207 -8.41 -18.35 -14.61
CA TYR A 207 -8.60 -17.51 -13.45
C TYR A 207 -10.03 -17.59 -12.90
N PHE A 208 -11.03 -17.51 -13.79
CA PHE A 208 -12.44 -17.67 -13.43
C PHE A 208 -12.70 -18.98 -12.69
N ALA A 209 -12.19 -20.10 -13.22
CA ALA A 209 -12.31 -21.40 -12.57
C ALA A 209 -11.66 -21.43 -11.18
N MET A 210 -10.45 -20.87 -11.04
CA MET A 210 -9.75 -20.84 -9.75
C MET A 210 -10.48 -20.04 -8.68
N GLU A 211 -11.04 -18.89 -9.03
CA GLU A 211 -11.76 -18.02 -8.09
C GLU A 211 -13.11 -18.61 -7.67
N VAL A 212 -13.83 -19.23 -8.61
CA VAL A 212 -15.10 -19.91 -8.31
C VAL A 212 -14.85 -21.14 -7.44
N LEU A 213 -13.85 -21.96 -7.75
CA LEU A 213 -13.49 -23.15 -6.96
C LEU A 213 -12.92 -22.80 -5.57
N GLU A 214 -12.26 -21.64 -5.43
CA GLU A 214 -11.88 -21.11 -4.12
C GLU A 214 -13.10 -20.68 -3.30
N GLY A 215 -14.20 -20.35 -3.99
CA GLY A 215 -15.42 -19.85 -3.39
C GLY A 215 -15.28 -18.43 -2.85
N ASP A 216 -14.58 -17.57 -3.59
CA ASP A 216 -14.46 -16.14 -3.27
C ASP A 216 -15.85 -15.48 -3.40
N LYS A 217 -16.48 -15.24 -2.24
CA LYS A 217 -17.81 -14.60 -2.15
C LYS A 217 -17.85 -13.24 -2.81
N TRP A 218 -16.76 -12.47 -2.73
CA TRP A 218 -16.71 -11.15 -3.34
C TRP A 218 -16.70 -11.28 -4.86
N PHE A 219 -15.92 -12.23 -5.41
CA PHE A 219 -15.88 -12.51 -6.84
C PHE A 219 -17.24 -13.00 -7.35
N LEU A 220 -17.88 -13.94 -6.64
CA LEU A 220 -19.22 -14.43 -6.98
C LEU A 220 -20.26 -13.31 -6.98
N ASN A 221 -20.23 -12.40 -5.99
CA ASN A 221 -21.11 -11.23 -5.97
C ASN A 221 -20.86 -10.28 -7.14
N MET A 222 -19.61 -10.07 -7.54
CA MET A 222 -19.26 -9.24 -8.70
C MET A 222 -19.79 -9.85 -10.02
N LEU A 223 -19.91 -11.17 -10.10
CA LEU A 223 -20.45 -11.85 -11.27
C LEU A 223 -21.98 -11.71 -11.41
N VAL A 224 -22.71 -11.44 -10.32
CA VAL A 224 -24.16 -11.24 -10.34
C VAL A 224 -24.56 -10.13 -11.31
N ASP A 225 -23.76 -9.05 -11.39
CA ASP A 225 -24.04 -7.93 -12.30
C ASP A 225 -23.68 -8.23 -13.77
N LYS A 226 -22.94 -9.31 -14.03
CA LYS A 226 -22.42 -9.67 -15.37
C LYS A 226 -23.09 -10.90 -15.99
N LEU A 227 -23.76 -11.72 -15.20
CA LEU A 227 -24.34 -13.00 -15.60
C LEU A 227 -25.86 -12.98 -15.43
N ASP A 228 -26.55 -13.69 -16.32
CA ASP A 228 -28.00 -13.87 -16.20
C ASP A 228 -28.34 -14.81 -15.03
N THR A 229 -29.56 -14.72 -14.49
CA THR A 229 -29.99 -15.49 -13.31
C THR A 229 -29.76 -17.00 -13.47
N ILE A 230 -30.02 -17.56 -14.66
CA ILE A 230 -29.84 -18.98 -14.96
C ILE A 230 -28.36 -19.38 -14.90
N GLN A 231 -27.48 -18.54 -15.44
CA GLN A 231 -26.03 -18.77 -15.42
C GLN A 231 -25.48 -18.71 -14.00
N MET A 232 -26.00 -17.78 -13.17
CA MET A 232 -25.63 -17.68 -11.76
C MET A 232 -26.11 -18.88 -10.94
N GLU A 233 -27.34 -19.36 -11.14
CA GLU A 233 -27.84 -20.57 -10.47
C GLU A 233 -27.01 -21.80 -10.85
N GLU A 234 -26.70 -21.95 -12.14
CA GLU A 234 -25.81 -23.01 -12.63
C GLU A 234 -24.42 -22.92 -11.99
N LEU A 235 -23.85 -21.73 -11.91
CA LEU A 235 -22.53 -21.49 -11.32
C LEU A 235 -22.49 -21.86 -9.83
N LEU A 236 -23.49 -21.43 -9.06
CA LEU A 236 -23.59 -21.70 -7.62
C LEU A 236 -23.77 -23.19 -7.34
N ALA A 237 -24.62 -23.88 -8.11
CA ALA A 237 -24.80 -25.33 -7.96
C ALA A 237 -23.49 -26.11 -8.22
N ARG A 238 -22.68 -25.64 -9.18
CA ARG A 238 -21.38 -26.24 -9.52
C ARG A 238 -20.31 -25.94 -8.46
N GLU A 239 -20.34 -24.74 -7.90
CA GLU A 239 -19.46 -24.35 -6.79
C GLU A 239 -19.73 -25.20 -5.54
N GLU A 240 -21.00 -25.41 -5.19
CA GLU A 240 -21.39 -26.29 -4.08
C GLU A 240 -20.96 -27.74 -4.31
N PHE A 241 -21.13 -28.26 -5.53
CA PHE A 241 -20.68 -29.62 -5.88
C PHE A 241 -19.15 -29.75 -5.78
N ALA A 242 -18.42 -28.76 -6.28
CA ALA A 242 -16.97 -28.73 -6.18
C ALA A 242 -16.50 -28.65 -4.73
N GLU A 243 -17.17 -27.88 -3.88
CA GLU A 243 -16.86 -27.82 -2.45
C GLU A 243 -17.03 -29.17 -1.77
N GLN A 244 -18.13 -29.89 -2.05
CA GLN A 244 -18.36 -31.23 -1.51
C GLN A 244 -17.26 -32.21 -1.95
N TYR A 245 -16.85 -32.15 -3.22
CA TYR A 245 -15.75 -32.96 -3.73
C TYR A 245 -14.41 -32.63 -3.05
N LEU A 246 -14.09 -31.33 -2.92
CA LEU A 246 -12.88 -30.85 -2.24
C LEU A 246 -12.83 -31.32 -0.78
N GLN A 247 -13.96 -31.28 -0.06
CA GLN A 247 -14.05 -31.78 1.31
C GLN A 247 -13.80 -33.29 1.41
N GLN A 248 -14.31 -34.08 0.45
CA GLN A 248 -14.07 -35.53 0.41
C GLN A 248 -12.60 -35.89 0.22
N ILE A 249 -11.85 -35.10 -0.54
CA ILE A 249 -10.41 -35.28 -0.75
C ILE A 249 -9.54 -34.57 0.31
N GLY A 250 -10.15 -33.99 1.35
CA GLY A 250 -9.43 -33.31 2.45
C GLY A 250 -8.80 -31.97 2.05
N TYR A 251 -9.36 -31.29 1.06
CA TYR A 251 -9.03 -29.91 0.69
C TYR A 251 -10.09 -28.94 1.22
N THR A 252 -9.66 -28.02 2.08
CA THR A 252 -10.47 -26.87 2.49
C THR A 252 -10.21 -25.68 1.56
N ARG A 253 -11.16 -24.73 1.50
CA ARG A 253 -10.98 -23.46 0.77
C ARG A 253 -9.72 -22.70 1.23
N GLU A 254 -9.42 -22.75 2.52
CA GLU A 254 -8.19 -22.16 3.08
C GLU A 254 -6.92 -22.81 2.51
N LYS A 255 -6.89 -24.14 2.44
CA LYS A 255 -5.76 -24.89 1.86
C LYS A 255 -5.61 -24.62 0.37
N TRP A 256 -6.70 -24.40 -0.36
CA TRP A 256 -6.68 -23.98 -1.76
C TRP A 256 -5.99 -22.62 -1.93
N LYS A 257 -6.44 -21.61 -1.17
CA LYS A 257 -5.86 -20.25 -1.16
C LYS A 257 -4.38 -20.27 -0.73
N GLU A 258 -4.04 -21.06 0.28
CA GLU A 258 -2.66 -21.25 0.75
C GLU A 258 -1.79 -21.85 -0.36
N GLN A 259 -2.25 -22.90 -1.03
CA GLN A 259 -1.48 -23.57 -2.08
C GLN A 259 -1.25 -22.66 -3.30
N ARG A 260 -2.26 -21.86 -3.68
CA ARG A 260 -2.10 -20.81 -4.71
C ARG A 260 -1.02 -19.81 -4.28
N SER A 261 -1.12 -19.29 -3.06
CA SER A 261 -0.17 -18.31 -2.51
C SER A 261 1.27 -18.84 -2.49
N ILE A 262 1.47 -20.07 -2.01
CA ILE A 262 2.78 -20.73 -2.00
C ILE A 262 3.32 -20.92 -3.41
N THR A 263 2.47 -21.26 -4.38
CA THR A 263 2.89 -21.45 -5.78
C THR A 263 3.39 -20.15 -6.39
N PHE A 264 2.67 -19.04 -6.17
CA PHE A 264 3.11 -17.72 -6.62
C PHE A 264 4.41 -17.28 -5.96
N LEU A 265 4.56 -17.50 -4.64
CA LEU A 265 5.80 -17.18 -3.91
C LEU A 265 6.99 -17.98 -4.44
N LYS A 266 6.84 -19.30 -4.63
CA LYS A 266 7.90 -20.16 -5.19
C LYS A 266 8.32 -19.70 -6.57
N ARG A 267 7.35 -19.45 -7.46
CA ARG A 267 7.63 -18.97 -8.81
C ARG A 267 8.33 -17.61 -8.80
N SER A 268 7.89 -16.71 -7.93
CA SER A 268 8.49 -15.39 -7.76
C SER A 268 9.96 -15.49 -7.32
N TYR A 269 10.23 -16.37 -6.36
CA TYR A 269 11.57 -16.69 -5.88
C TYR A 269 12.47 -17.26 -6.98
N ASP A 270 11.97 -18.23 -7.75
CA ASP A 270 12.74 -18.87 -8.83
C ASP A 270 13.12 -17.86 -9.93
N ILE A 271 12.17 -17.00 -10.34
CA ILE A 271 12.42 -15.93 -11.32
C ILE A 271 13.43 -14.93 -10.76
N ALA A 272 13.23 -14.45 -9.53
CA ALA A 272 14.13 -13.47 -8.92
C ALA A 272 15.56 -14.02 -8.80
N LYS A 273 15.72 -15.29 -8.42
CA LYS A 273 17.02 -15.96 -8.31
C LYS A 273 17.75 -16.07 -9.65
N ASN A 274 17.02 -16.29 -10.75
CA ASN A 274 17.62 -16.41 -12.08
C ASN A 274 18.00 -15.06 -12.69
N VAL A 275 17.27 -14.00 -12.33
CA VAL A 275 17.35 -12.67 -12.95
C VAL A 275 18.24 -11.70 -12.17
N VAL A 276 18.29 -11.82 -10.84
CA VAL A 276 19.00 -10.89 -9.97
C VAL A 276 20.41 -11.39 -9.69
N THR A 277 21.40 -10.54 -9.94
CA THR A 277 22.77 -10.75 -9.49
C THR A 277 23.13 -9.72 -8.41
N GLU A 278 23.50 -10.21 -7.23
CA GLU A 278 23.87 -9.35 -6.11
C GLU A 278 25.40 -9.34 -5.94
N LYS A 279 26.01 -8.16 -6.07
CA LYS A 279 27.48 -8.00 -6.08
C LYS A 279 28.11 -7.83 -4.70
N THR A 280 27.34 -7.86 -3.59
CA THR A 280 27.81 -7.33 -2.29
C THR A 280 27.60 -8.26 -1.08
N GLU A 281 28.55 -9.16 -0.84
CA GLU A 281 28.69 -9.99 0.39
C GLU A 281 28.85 -9.15 1.68
N LYS A 282 29.55 -8.01 1.61
CA LYS A 282 29.87 -7.18 2.79
C LYS A 282 28.67 -6.39 3.34
N ALA A 283 27.78 -5.89 2.47
CA ALA A 283 26.57 -5.17 2.89
C ALA A 283 25.59 -6.12 3.61
N LYS A 284 25.43 -7.33 3.07
CA LYS A 284 24.67 -8.43 3.67
C LYS A 284 25.09 -8.75 5.10
N LYS A 285 26.38 -8.68 5.43
CA LYS A 285 26.85 -9.05 6.77
C LYS A 285 26.40 -8.07 7.85
N ARG A 286 26.40 -6.76 7.57
CA ARG A 286 25.90 -5.73 8.50
C ARG A 286 24.38 -5.78 8.65
N GLU A 287 23.68 -5.92 7.53
CA GLU A 287 22.21 -5.99 7.51
C GLU A 287 21.72 -7.25 8.24
N ARG A 288 22.31 -8.41 7.98
CA ARG A 288 22.03 -9.67 8.70
C ARG A 288 22.34 -9.61 10.20
N LEU A 289 23.37 -8.85 10.61
CA LEU A 289 23.69 -8.67 12.04
C LEU A 289 22.63 -7.81 12.75
N LEU A 290 22.19 -6.73 12.11
CA LEU A 290 21.11 -5.90 12.62
C LEU A 290 19.80 -6.69 12.66
N ASP A 291 19.48 -7.41 11.58
CA ASP A 291 18.32 -8.29 11.50
C ASP A 291 18.33 -9.34 12.61
N ASN A 292 19.47 -9.98 12.90
CA ASN A 292 19.56 -10.96 13.99
C ASN A 292 19.33 -10.35 15.38
N ILE A 293 19.71 -9.09 15.61
CA ILE A 293 19.46 -8.40 16.88
C ILE A 293 17.98 -8.00 17.00
N PHE A 294 17.39 -7.47 15.92
CA PHE A 294 16.02 -6.97 15.91
C PHE A 294 14.96 -8.09 15.79
N LEU A 295 15.26 -9.20 15.10
CA LEU A 295 14.31 -10.30 14.82
C LEU A 295 14.38 -11.45 15.83
N SER A 296 15.34 -11.43 16.76
CA SER A 296 15.44 -12.50 17.74
C SER A 296 14.25 -12.48 18.70
N LYS A 297 13.64 -13.64 18.93
CA LYS A 297 12.45 -13.80 19.80
C LYS A 297 12.70 -13.32 21.25
N LYS A 298 13.96 -13.25 21.70
CA LYS A 298 14.33 -12.82 23.06
C LYS A 298 14.87 -11.39 23.13
N THR A 299 15.58 -10.91 22.11
CA THR A 299 16.19 -9.55 22.10
C THR A 299 15.36 -8.52 21.36
N GLY A 300 14.50 -8.92 20.43
CA GLY A 300 13.70 -8.00 19.61
C GLY A 300 12.77 -7.11 20.42
N ILE A 301 11.99 -7.70 21.36
CA ILE A 301 11.05 -6.93 22.20
C ILE A 301 11.77 -5.95 23.14
N PRO A 302 12.82 -6.33 23.91
CA PRO A 302 13.55 -5.38 24.75
C PRO A 302 14.23 -4.26 23.95
N VAL A 303 14.88 -4.59 22.83
CA VAL A 303 15.56 -3.59 21.99
C VAL A 303 14.55 -2.60 21.40
N MET A 304 13.38 -3.10 21.00
CA MET A 304 12.29 -2.27 20.50
C MET A 304 11.74 -1.31 21.57
N ILE A 305 11.47 -1.81 22.78
CA ILE A 305 11.01 -0.96 23.89
C ILE A 305 12.07 0.10 24.21
N ALA A 306 13.34 -0.27 24.24
CA ALA A 306 14.44 0.66 24.47
C ALA A 306 14.54 1.73 23.37
N LEU A 307 14.38 1.34 22.11
CA LEU A 307 14.40 2.25 20.96
C LEU A 307 13.22 3.22 20.95
N LEU A 308 12.00 2.72 21.21
CA LEU A 308 10.82 3.58 21.36
C LEU A 308 10.97 4.53 22.56
N ALA A 309 11.44 4.04 23.70
CA ALA A 309 11.73 4.86 24.87
C ALA A 309 12.78 5.94 24.58
N PHE A 310 13.82 5.60 23.81
CA PHE A 310 14.83 6.56 23.36
C PHE A 310 14.24 7.65 22.47
N ILE A 311 13.33 7.30 21.55
CA ILE A 311 12.64 8.27 20.69
C ILE A 311 11.69 9.15 21.51
N PHE A 312 10.96 8.59 22.47
CA PHE A 312 10.15 9.40 23.37
C PHE A 312 11.01 10.34 24.21
N TRP A 313 12.13 9.85 24.72
CA TRP A 313 13.06 10.65 25.51
C TRP A 313 13.65 11.81 24.69
N ILE A 314 14.16 11.55 23.49
CA ILE A 314 14.71 12.61 22.63
C ILE A 314 13.63 13.59 22.16
N THR A 315 12.39 13.11 21.94
CA THR A 315 11.27 13.97 21.58
C THR A 315 10.92 14.90 22.73
N ILE A 316 10.79 14.40 23.96
CA ILE A 316 10.42 15.23 25.12
C ILE A 316 11.56 16.19 25.48
N ALA A 317 12.78 15.66 25.65
CA ALA A 317 13.94 16.47 26.01
C ALA A 317 14.29 17.49 24.92
N GLY A 318 14.24 17.06 23.66
CA GLY A 318 14.53 17.89 22.49
C GLY A 318 13.45 18.94 22.22
N ALA A 319 12.17 18.65 22.49
CA ALA A 319 11.08 19.59 22.28
C ALA A 319 11.00 20.69 23.35
N ASN A 320 11.47 20.43 24.57
CA ASN A 320 11.45 21.43 25.64
C ASN A 320 12.27 22.68 25.29
N ILE A 321 13.39 22.51 24.58
CA ILE A 321 14.27 23.62 24.16
C ILE A 321 13.54 24.61 23.22
N PRO A 322 13.04 24.20 22.04
CA PRO A 322 12.30 25.07 21.13
C PRO A 322 10.94 25.51 21.69
N SER A 323 10.28 24.69 22.51
CA SER A 323 9.02 25.07 23.18
C SER A 323 9.21 26.27 24.11
N ASN A 324 10.26 26.24 24.95
CA ASN A 324 10.58 27.36 25.83
C ASN A 324 10.93 28.63 25.03
N LEU A 325 11.73 28.49 23.97
CA LEU A 325 12.07 29.62 23.09
C LEU A 325 10.82 30.26 22.45
N LEU A 326 9.89 29.43 21.96
CA LEU A 326 8.62 29.92 21.40
C LEU A 326 7.75 30.57 22.47
N MET A 327 7.67 29.99 23.67
CA MET A 327 6.93 30.58 24.79
C MET A 327 7.47 31.96 25.17
N GLU A 328 8.78 32.12 25.29
CA GLU A 328 9.41 33.43 25.58
C GLU A 328 9.13 34.45 24.46
N LEU A 329 9.22 34.02 23.20
CA LEU A 329 8.93 34.88 22.05
C LEU A 329 7.47 35.32 22.04
N PHE A 330 6.53 34.38 22.21
CA PHE A 330 5.10 34.70 22.26
C PHE A 330 4.73 35.52 23.48
N TRP A 331 5.38 35.32 24.63
CA TRP A 331 5.19 36.15 25.80
C TRP A 331 5.55 37.60 25.52
N ASN A 332 6.73 37.85 24.94
CA ASN A 332 7.18 39.19 24.56
C ASN A 332 6.24 39.87 23.54
N VAL A 333 5.72 39.10 22.57
CA VAL A 333 4.74 39.59 21.59
C VAL A 333 3.40 39.87 22.27
N GLY A 334 2.97 39.01 23.19
CA GLY A 334 1.72 39.15 23.95
C GLY A 334 1.73 40.37 24.87
N GLU A 335 2.87 40.68 25.48
CA GLU A 335 3.04 41.91 26.26
C GLU A 335 2.91 43.16 25.39
N LYS A 336 3.57 43.19 24.22
CA LYS A 336 3.46 44.29 23.25
C LYS A 336 2.05 44.45 22.70
N LEU A 337 1.36 43.34 22.46
CA LEU A 337 -0.05 43.37 22.05
C LEU A 337 -0.93 43.94 23.17
N GLY A 338 -0.67 43.54 24.42
CA GLY A 338 -1.39 44.07 25.58
C GLY A 338 -1.18 45.57 25.78
N THR A 339 0.05 46.07 25.65
CA THR A 339 0.33 47.51 25.74
C THR A 339 -0.31 48.30 24.61
N PHE A 340 -0.33 47.76 23.39
CA PHE A 340 -1.01 48.36 22.25
C PHE A 340 -2.53 48.44 22.44
N LEU A 341 -3.16 47.35 22.91
CA LEU A 341 -4.61 47.33 23.19
C LEU A 341 -4.97 48.30 24.33
N ASN A 342 -4.14 48.40 25.37
CA ASN A 342 -4.36 49.38 26.44
C ASN A 342 -4.18 50.82 25.95
N TRP A 343 -3.23 51.08 25.04
CA TRP A 343 -3.06 52.39 24.42
C TRP A 343 -4.27 52.80 23.56
N CYS A 344 -4.88 51.85 22.87
CA CYS A 344 -6.13 52.07 22.12
C CYS A 344 -7.38 52.20 23.00
N ALA A 345 -7.25 52.13 24.33
CA ALA A 345 -8.36 52.22 25.30
C ALA A 345 -9.54 51.28 24.97
N VAL A 346 -9.23 50.06 24.54
CA VAL A 346 -10.24 49.07 24.13
C VAL A 346 -10.96 48.51 25.36
N PRO A 347 -12.28 48.25 25.32
CA PRO A 347 -13.01 47.69 26.46
C PRO A 347 -12.44 46.35 26.97
N ASP A 348 -12.50 46.12 28.28
CA ASP A 348 -11.93 44.94 28.96
C ASP A 348 -12.40 43.60 28.37
N TRP A 349 -13.67 43.52 27.96
CA TRP A 349 -14.23 42.30 27.35
C TRP A 349 -13.52 41.94 26.04
N PHE A 350 -13.13 42.94 25.25
CA PHE A 350 -12.45 42.72 23.98
C PHE A 350 -10.96 42.41 24.19
N TYR A 351 -10.32 43.09 25.14
CA TYR A 351 -8.96 42.78 25.56
C TYR A 351 -8.84 41.31 26.00
N GLY A 352 -9.75 40.85 26.87
CA GLY A 352 -9.76 39.47 27.37
C GLY A 352 -9.96 38.44 26.25
N ILE A 353 -10.86 38.70 25.29
CA ILE A 353 -11.07 37.81 24.15
C ILE A 353 -9.81 37.73 23.27
N VAL A 354 -9.20 38.87 22.94
CA VAL A 354 -8.11 38.92 21.96
C VAL A 354 -6.80 38.45 22.56
N LYS A 355 -6.41 38.98 23.73
CA LYS A 355 -5.12 38.66 24.36
C LYS A 355 -5.17 37.34 25.11
N ASP A 356 -6.07 37.22 26.09
CA ASP A 356 -6.10 36.09 27.02
C ASP A 356 -6.84 34.88 26.43
N GLY A 357 -7.81 35.12 25.54
CA GLY A 357 -8.50 34.09 24.79
C GLY A 357 -7.67 33.62 23.59
N ILE A 358 -7.73 34.36 22.49
CA ILE A 358 -7.19 33.95 21.19
C ILE A 358 -5.66 33.85 21.24
N PHE A 359 -4.98 34.94 21.58
CA PHE A 359 -3.53 35.00 21.47
C PHE A 359 -2.83 34.02 22.41
N LEU A 360 -3.22 33.96 23.68
CA LEU A 360 -2.64 33.04 24.65
C LEU A 360 -2.89 31.58 24.27
N THR A 361 -4.12 31.24 23.85
CA THR A 361 -4.46 29.87 23.45
C THR A 361 -3.66 29.44 22.22
N VAL A 362 -3.60 30.28 21.19
CA VAL A 362 -2.83 29.98 19.96
C VAL A 362 -1.34 29.85 20.28
N SER A 363 -0.79 30.76 21.10
CA SER A 363 0.61 30.73 21.49
C SER A 363 0.96 29.44 22.24
N TRP A 364 0.09 29.00 23.15
CA TRP A 364 0.31 27.77 23.91
C TRP A 364 0.22 26.52 23.02
N VAL A 365 -0.79 26.44 22.14
CA VAL A 365 -0.93 25.34 21.19
C VAL A 365 0.31 25.24 20.29
N VAL A 366 0.74 26.36 19.70
CA VAL A 366 1.90 26.39 18.81
C VAL A 366 3.18 26.06 19.55
N ALA A 367 3.43 26.65 20.72
CA ALA A 367 4.67 26.44 21.45
C ALA A 367 4.78 25.01 22.03
N VAL A 368 3.69 24.47 22.56
CA VAL A 368 3.71 23.18 23.28
C VAL A 368 3.50 21.98 22.35
N MET A 369 2.67 22.10 21.30
CA MET A 369 2.34 20.95 20.44
C MET A 369 3.24 20.81 19.21
N LEU A 370 3.65 21.92 18.60
CA LEU A 370 4.41 21.88 17.33
C LEU A 370 5.79 21.22 17.49
N PRO A 371 6.62 21.57 18.50
CA PRO A 371 7.99 21.04 18.55
C PRO A 371 8.09 19.53 18.80
N PRO A 372 7.32 18.90 19.72
CA PRO A 372 7.31 17.46 19.84
C PRO A 372 6.91 16.75 18.55
N MET A 373 5.89 17.24 17.84
CA MET A 373 5.46 16.66 16.56
C MET A 373 6.56 16.78 15.49
N ALA A 374 7.21 17.95 15.42
CA ALA A 374 8.28 18.22 14.46
C ALA A 374 9.52 17.33 14.66
N ILE A 375 9.74 16.81 15.87
CA ILE A 375 10.83 15.86 16.17
C ILE A 375 10.35 14.41 16.01
N PHE A 376 9.18 14.08 16.56
CA PHE A 376 8.65 12.72 16.61
C PHE A 376 8.39 12.16 15.22
N PHE A 377 7.66 12.89 14.35
CA PHE A 377 7.25 12.34 13.06
C PHE A 377 8.43 12.07 12.13
N PRO A 378 9.42 12.96 11.95
CA PRO A 378 10.59 12.64 11.14
C PRO A 378 11.39 11.44 11.65
N LEU A 379 11.60 11.33 12.97
CA LEU A 379 12.27 10.16 13.55
C LEU A 379 11.47 8.88 13.32
N PHE A 380 10.15 8.96 13.44
CA PHE A 380 9.25 7.84 13.20
C PHE A 380 9.25 7.41 11.72
N THR A 381 9.24 8.35 10.77
CA THR A 381 9.39 8.07 9.33
C THR A 381 10.73 7.41 9.02
N ILE A 382 11.81 7.86 9.64
CA ILE A 382 13.12 7.20 9.48
C ILE A 382 13.07 5.73 9.94
N LEU A 383 12.40 5.44 11.06
CA LEU A 383 12.21 4.04 11.50
C LEU A 383 11.38 3.21 10.51
N GLU A 384 10.38 3.83 9.88
CA GLU A 384 9.55 3.20 8.87
C GLU A 384 10.40 2.84 7.64
N ASP A 385 11.24 3.77 7.17
CA ASP A 385 12.14 3.58 6.03
C ASP A 385 13.18 2.47 6.30
N PHE A 386 13.65 2.33 7.54
CA PHE A 386 14.51 1.20 7.95
C PHE A 386 13.75 -0.13 8.07
N GLY A 387 12.43 -0.14 7.85
CA GLY A 387 11.60 -1.34 7.93
C GLY A 387 11.46 -1.89 9.36
N LEU A 388 11.75 -1.10 10.39
CA LEU A 388 11.63 -1.53 11.79
C LEU A 388 10.16 -1.65 12.21
N LEU A 389 9.29 -0.73 11.79
CA LEU A 389 7.88 -0.73 12.20
C LEU A 389 7.09 -1.97 11.73
N PRO A 390 7.19 -2.44 10.47
CA PRO A 390 6.54 -3.69 10.06
C PRO A 390 7.01 -4.90 10.89
N ARG A 391 8.30 -4.93 11.24
CA ARG A 391 8.88 -6.02 12.08
C ARG A 391 8.34 -5.97 13.50
N ILE A 392 8.21 -4.77 14.07
CA ILE A 392 7.62 -4.53 15.39
C ILE A 392 6.18 -5.03 15.45
N ALA A 393 5.36 -4.69 14.45
CA ALA A 393 3.98 -5.15 14.38
C ALA A 393 3.89 -6.68 14.39
N PHE A 394 4.75 -7.36 13.63
CA PHE A 394 4.80 -8.82 13.60
C PHE A 394 5.17 -9.43 14.96
N HIS A 395 6.17 -8.87 15.66
CA HIS A 395 6.54 -9.35 17.00
C HIS A 395 5.46 -9.12 18.06
N MET A 396 4.67 -8.05 17.91
CA MET A 396 3.57 -7.72 18.80
C MET A 396 2.28 -8.46 18.46
N ASP A 397 2.18 -9.04 17.27
CA ASP A 397 0.95 -9.67 16.79
C ASP A 397 0.44 -10.75 17.73
N GLY A 398 1.31 -11.66 18.19
CA GLY A 398 0.92 -12.71 19.14
C GLY A 398 0.49 -12.20 20.53
N LEU A 399 0.87 -10.98 20.93
CA LEU A 399 0.39 -10.37 22.18
C LEU A 399 -0.97 -9.70 21.97
N PHE A 400 -1.14 -8.98 20.87
CA PHE A 400 -2.41 -8.32 20.52
C PHE A 400 -3.50 -9.33 20.15
N GLN A 401 -3.15 -10.44 19.50
CA GLN A 401 -4.09 -11.50 19.14
C GLN A 401 -4.77 -12.10 20.38
N LYS A 402 -4.06 -12.21 21.51
CA LYS A 402 -4.64 -12.63 22.80
C LYS A 402 -5.73 -11.69 23.32
N ALA A 403 -5.70 -10.42 22.88
CA ALA A 403 -6.69 -9.40 23.20
C ALA A 403 -7.72 -9.20 22.07
N ASN A 404 -7.79 -10.11 21.09
CA ASN A 404 -8.61 -9.99 19.88
C ASN A 404 -8.32 -8.71 19.07
N ALA A 405 -7.03 -8.35 18.98
CA ALA A 405 -6.52 -7.20 18.26
C ALA A 405 -5.36 -7.60 17.32
N HIS A 406 -4.98 -6.69 16.42
CA HIS A 406 -3.88 -6.91 15.47
C HIS A 406 -2.58 -6.27 15.95
N GLY A 407 -1.43 -6.90 15.71
CA GLY A 407 -0.10 -6.34 15.99
C GLY A 407 0.18 -4.97 15.35
N LYS A 408 -0.46 -4.65 14.22
CA LYS A 408 -0.40 -3.30 13.61
C LYS A 408 -0.93 -2.20 14.57
N GLN A 409 -1.79 -2.54 15.52
CA GLN A 409 -2.30 -1.62 16.53
C GLN A 409 -1.17 -1.02 17.40
N ALA A 410 -0.12 -1.79 17.70
CA ALA A 410 1.04 -1.29 18.45
C ALA A 410 1.65 -0.03 17.82
N LEU A 411 1.73 -0.01 16.49
CA LEU A 411 2.26 1.14 15.73
C LEU A 411 1.36 2.36 15.87
N THR A 412 0.04 2.16 15.73
CA THR A 412 -0.95 3.23 15.81
C THR A 412 -1.01 3.84 17.21
N MET A 413 -0.83 3.03 18.26
CA MET A 413 -0.75 3.50 19.64
C MET A 413 0.57 4.23 19.91
N CYS A 414 1.69 3.77 19.34
CA CYS A 414 2.97 4.50 19.41
C CYS A 414 2.86 5.90 18.81
N MET A 415 2.20 6.03 17.65
CA MET A 415 1.90 7.34 17.06
C MET A 415 0.97 8.18 17.93
N GLY A 416 0.01 7.54 18.61
CA GLY A 416 -0.93 8.17 19.53
C GLY A 416 -0.27 8.95 20.68
N PHE A 417 0.87 8.46 21.18
CA PHE A 417 1.66 9.14 22.22
C PHE A 417 2.21 10.49 21.75
N GLY A 418 2.59 10.59 20.47
CA GLY A 418 2.95 11.87 19.86
C GLY A 418 1.71 12.74 19.62
N CYS A 419 0.72 12.18 18.91
CA CYS A 419 -0.56 12.82 18.69
C CYS A 419 -1.68 11.80 18.50
N ASN A 420 -2.70 11.88 19.34
CA ASN A 420 -3.85 10.98 19.28
C ASN A 420 -4.61 11.09 17.94
N SER A 421 -4.76 12.30 17.38
CA SER A 421 -5.39 12.49 16.07
C SER A 421 -4.64 11.75 14.94
N ALA A 422 -3.30 11.83 14.94
CA ALA A 422 -2.48 11.10 13.98
C ALA A 422 -2.56 9.59 14.21
N GLY A 423 -2.51 9.15 15.48
CA GLY A 423 -2.66 7.73 15.85
C GLY A 423 -3.99 7.13 15.37
N VAL A 424 -5.11 7.82 15.61
CA VAL A 424 -6.44 7.39 15.15
C VAL A 424 -6.52 7.34 13.63
N THR A 425 -5.97 8.34 12.94
CA THR A 425 -5.93 8.37 11.46
C THR A 425 -5.08 7.21 10.91
N ALA A 426 -4.00 6.87 11.61
CA ALA A 426 -3.11 5.77 11.25
C ALA A 426 -3.76 4.38 11.42
N CYS A 427 -4.85 4.24 12.19
CA CYS A 427 -5.58 2.97 12.30
C CYS A 427 -6.10 2.44 10.97
N ARG A 428 -6.11 3.26 9.90
CA ARG A 428 -6.41 2.82 8.52
C ARG A 428 -5.51 1.68 8.01
N ILE A 429 -4.31 1.49 8.58
CA ILE A 429 -3.39 0.41 8.19
C ILE A 429 -3.88 -0.99 8.58
N ILE A 430 -4.88 -1.08 9.47
CA ILE A 430 -5.47 -2.34 9.94
C ILE A 430 -6.60 -2.73 8.99
N ASP A 431 -6.46 -3.90 8.37
CA ASP A 431 -7.36 -4.37 7.30
C ASP A 431 -8.73 -4.77 7.86
N SER A 432 -8.74 -5.50 8.97
CA SER A 432 -9.97 -5.96 9.63
C SER A 432 -10.77 -4.79 10.22
N PRO A 433 -12.03 -4.59 9.83
CA PRO A 433 -12.84 -3.47 10.30
C PRO A 433 -13.10 -3.54 11.80
N ARG A 434 -13.23 -4.75 12.37
CA ARG A 434 -13.44 -4.97 13.81
C ARG A 434 -12.19 -4.59 14.60
N GLU A 435 -11.02 -5.07 14.19
CA GLU A 435 -9.75 -4.78 14.86
C GLU A 435 -9.38 -3.30 14.72
N ARG A 436 -9.67 -2.70 13.56
CA ARG A 436 -9.52 -1.27 13.33
C ARG A 436 -10.36 -0.44 14.29
N LEU A 437 -11.61 -0.84 14.55
CA LEU A 437 -12.47 -0.16 15.53
C LEU A 437 -11.88 -0.24 16.94
N ILE A 438 -11.39 -1.41 17.34
CA ILE A 438 -10.71 -1.61 18.64
C ILE A 438 -9.47 -0.71 18.74
N ALA A 439 -8.66 -0.64 17.67
CA ALA A 439 -7.50 0.23 17.63
C ALA A 439 -7.87 1.73 17.76
N ILE A 440 -8.91 2.19 17.06
CA ILE A 440 -9.40 3.59 17.17
C ILE A 440 -9.87 3.89 18.60
N LEU A 441 -10.65 2.99 19.20
CA LEU A 441 -11.16 3.16 20.57
C LEU A 441 -10.03 3.14 21.60
N THR A 442 -9.06 2.25 21.46
CA THR A 442 -7.93 2.15 22.39
C THR A 442 -6.95 3.31 22.26
N ASN A 443 -6.76 3.86 21.05
CA ASN A 443 -5.90 5.03 20.85
C ASN A 443 -6.39 6.25 21.63
N ASN A 444 -7.71 6.38 21.83
CA ASN A 444 -8.27 7.44 22.66
C ASN A 444 -7.76 7.43 24.12
N PHE A 445 -7.34 6.28 24.63
CA PHE A 445 -6.77 6.16 25.98
C PHE A 445 -5.25 6.39 26.02
N VAL A 446 -4.60 6.57 24.87
CA VAL A 446 -3.18 6.90 24.81
C VAL A 446 -2.99 8.36 25.24
N PRO A 447 -2.11 8.63 26.22
CA PRO A 447 -1.86 9.98 26.68
C PRO A 447 -1.21 10.82 25.57
N CYS A 448 -1.76 11.99 25.29
CA CYS A 448 -1.16 12.97 24.39
C CYS A 448 -1.19 14.36 25.03
N ASN A 449 -0.21 15.21 24.69
CA ASN A 449 -0.06 16.55 25.27
C ASN A 449 -1.30 17.44 25.09
N GLY A 450 -2.11 17.20 24.05
CA GLY A 450 -3.34 17.96 23.80
C GLY A 450 -4.56 17.50 24.60
N ARG A 451 -4.53 16.29 25.17
CA ARG A 451 -5.66 15.72 25.94
C ARG A 451 -5.35 15.67 27.43
N LEU A 452 -4.14 15.25 27.77
CA LEU A 452 -3.60 15.32 29.11
C LEU A 452 -2.56 16.41 29.08
N ALA A 453 -2.97 17.63 29.44
CA ALA A 453 -2.01 18.67 29.75
C ALA A 453 -1.03 18.07 30.77
N PRO A 454 0.30 18.31 30.63
CA PRO A 454 1.23 17.94 31.67
C PRO A 454 0.63 18.41 32.99
N PRO A 455 0.51 17.56 34.03
CA PRO A 455 0.16 18.08 35.33
C PRO A 455 1.16 19.20 35.56
N LEU A 456 0.65 20.42 35.76
CA LEU A 456 1.45 21.56 36.16
C LEU A 456 2.28 21.05 37.33
N LEU A 457 3.53 20.67 37.07
CA LEU A 457 4.52 20.40 38.08
C LEU A 457 4.54 21.72 38.82
N GLY A 458 3.93 21.71 40.01
CA GLY A 458 3.71 22.88 40.81
C GLY A 458 5.02 23.64 40.94
N LYS A 459 5.15 24.71 40.16
CA LYS A 459 5.87 25.89 40.59
C LYS A 459 4.81 26.76 41.26
N GLN A 460 4.57 26.45 42.53
CA GLN A 460 4.44 27.49 43.54
C GLN A 460 5.75 28.28 43.60
#